data_AF-A0A968QFJ4-F1
#
_entry.id   AF-A0A968QFJ4-F1
#
_cell.length_a   1.000
_cell.length_b   1.000
_cell.length_c   1.000
_cell.angle_alpha   90.00
_cell.angle_beta   90.00
_cell.angle_gamma   90.00
#
_symmetry.space_group_name_H-M   'P 1'
#
loop_
_entity.id
_entity.type
_entity.pdbx_description
1 polymer ?
#
loop_
_entity_poly.entity_id
_entity_poly.type
_entity_poly.pdbx_seq_one_letter_code
_entity_poly.pdbx_strand_id
1 'polypeptide(L)'
;GAYDSILKKEDFKVGQIVKWKKNLDNRKLPRQNQPAVVVRVLDEPIISPEHEPGSAYFLEKLDIVLGVMAKDETFLTFYYDSSRFESY
;
A
#
# COMPACT_ATOMS: atom_id res chain seq x y z
N GLY A 1 2.64 -15.14 16.24
CA GLY A 1 3.12 -13.98 17.04
C GLY A 1 3.21 -12.75 16.16
N ALA A 2 3.53 -11.57 16.70
CA ALA A 2 3.61 -10.31 15.93
C ALA A 2 4.60 -10.33 14.73
N TYR A 3 5.51 -11.31 14.70
CA TYR A 3 6.46 -11.53 13.62
C TYR A 3 5.84 -12.21 12.39
N ASP A 4 4.83 -13.07 12.56
CA ASP A 4 4.25 -13.86 11.46
C ASP A 4 3.36 -13.01 10.54
N SER A 5 2.73 -11.95 11.09
CA SER A 5 1.85 -11.06 10.32
C SER A 5 2.63 -10.11 9.40
N ILE A 6 3.90 -9.83 9.70
CA ILE A 6 4.75 -8.96 8.87
C ILE A 6 5.19 -9.70 7.59
N LEU A 7 5.49 -11.00 7.70
CA LEU A 7 5.99 -11.81 6.58
C LEU A 7 4.87 -12.37 5.68
N LYS A 8 3.62 -12.35 6.14
CA LYS A 8 2.48 -12.82 5.35
C LYS A 8 2.11 -11.78 4.30
N LYS A 9 2.45 -12.09 3.04
CA LYS A 9 1.90 -11.41 1.87
C LYS A 9 0.48 -11.95 1.66
N GLU A 10 -0.52 -11.08 1.70
CA GLU A 10 -1.89 -11.48 1.37
C GLU A 10 -2.08 -11.46 -0.14
N ASP A 11 -2.83 -12.44 -0.65
CA ASP A 11 -3.26 -12.47 -2.05
C ASP A 11 -4.43 -11.50 -2.23
N PHE A 12 -4.10 -10.23 -2.47
CA PHE A 12 -5.10 -9.19 -2.66
C PHE A 12 -5.90 -9.40 -3.95
N LYS A 13 -7.19 -9.04 -3.91
CA LYS A 13 -8.09 -9.09 -5.06
C LYS A 13 -8.63 -7.71 -5.39
N VAL A 14 -8.82 -7.42 -6.68
CA VAL A 14 -9.46 -6.17 -7.12
C VAL A 14 -10.83 -6.02 -6.45
N GLY A 15 -11.10 -4.82 -5.92
CA GLY A 15 -12.30 -4.51 -5.16
C GLY A 15 -12.22 -4.79 -3.65
N GLN A 16 -11.16 -5.45 -3.17
CA GLN A 16 -10.97 -5.68 -1.73
C GLN A 16 -10.69 -4.37 -0.99
N ILE A 17 -11.24 -4.23 0.21
CA ILE A 17 -10.95 -3.11 1.11
C ILE A 17 -9.79 -3.48 2.02
N VAL A 18 -8.79 -2.62 2.05
CA VAL A 18 -7.55 -2.80 2.80
C VAL A 18 -7.24 -1.57 3.63
N LYS A 19 -6.34 -1.74 4.60
CA LYS A 19 -5.74 -0.68 5.40
C LYS A 19 -4.27 -0.98 5.64
N TRP A 20 -3.53 0.02 6.09
CA TRP A 20 -2.19 -0.20 6.61
C TRP A 20 -2.22 -1.22 7.74
N LYS A 21 -1.27 -2.16 7.71
CA LYS A 21 -0.86 -2.89 8.92
C LYS A 21 -0.41 -1.86 9.96
N LYS A 22 -0.64 -2.19 11.23
CA LYS A 22 -0.28 -1.31 12.34
C LYS A 22 1.18 -0.85 12.26
N ASN A 23 1.39 0.47 12.23
CA ASN A 23 2.70 1.15 12.21
C ASN A 23 3.57 0.87 10.96
N LEU A 24 2.99 0.41 9.84
CA LEU A 24 3.71 0.21 8.58
C LEU A 24 3.39 1.27 7.51
N ASP A 25 2.64 2.30 7.87
CA ASP A 25 2.35 3.44 7.02
C ASP A 25 3.63 4.23 6.70
N ASN A 26 3.88 4.46 5.41
CA ASN A 26 5.00 5.28 4.94
C ASN A 26 4.54 6.42 4.03
N ARG A 27 3.25 6.58 3.77
CA ARG A 27 2.70 7.62 2.89
C ARG A 27 1.58 8.38 3.60
N LYS A 28 1.29 9.60 3.14
CA LYS A 28 0.22 10.46 3.72
C LYS A 28 -1.19 9.89 3.52
N LEU A 29 -1.39 9.13 2.45
CA LEU A 29 -2.64 8.47 2.10
C LEU A 29 -2.37 6.99 1.81
N PRO A 30 -3.33 6.10 2.11
CA PRO A 30 -4.44 6.34 3.04
C PRO A 30 -3.90 6.73 4.42
N ARG A 31 -4.68 7.42 5.26
CA ARG A 31 -4.29 7.64 6.66
C ARG A 31 -4.32 6.31 7.43
N GLN A 32 -3.69 6.27 8.60
CA GLN A 32 -3.82 5.11 9.49
C GLN A 32 -5.31 4.82 9.76
N ASN A 33 -5.71 3.56 9.60
CA ASN A 33 -7.10 3.09 9.68
C ASN A 33 -8.08 3.71 8.66
N GLN A 34 -7.62 4.46 7.67
CA GLN A 34 -8.46 4.89 6.55
C GLN A 34 -8.54 3.74 5.53
N PRO A 35 -9.75 3.38 5.05
CA PRO A 35 -9.90 2.35 4.05
C PRO A 35 -9.35 2.80 2.69
N ALA A 36 -8.79 1.84 1.96
CA ALA A 36 -8.44 1.95 0.55
C ALA A 36 -8.99 0.74 -0.21
N VAL A 37 -9.27 0.90 -1.49
CA VAL A 37 -9.75 -0.19 -2.36
C VAL A 37 -8.63 -0.67 -3.28
N VAL A 38 -8.48 -1.98 -3.44
CA VAL A 38 -7.55 -2.56 -4.41
C VAL A 38 -8.07 -2.29 -5.82
N VAL A 39 -7.36 -1.45 -6.57
CA VAL A 39 -7.70 -1.09 -7.95
C VAL A 39 -6.98 -2.03 -8.93
N ARG A 40 -5.73 -2.38 -8.64
CA ARG A 40 -4.93 -3.32 -9.45
C ARG A 40 -3.89 -4.02 -8.59
N VAL A 41 -3.63 -5.29 -8.88
CA VAL A 41 -2.45 -6.02 -8.41
C VAL A 41 -1.52 -6.21 -9.61
N LEU A 42 -0.23 -5.97 -9.43
CA LEU A 42 0.76 -6.07 -10.51
C LEU A 42 1.38 -7.46 -10.51
N ASP A 43 1.39 -8.12 -11.67
CA ASP A 43 2.12 -9.38 -11.85
C ASP A 43 3.63 -9.17 -11.72
N GLU A 44 4.13 -8.02 -12.21
CA GLU A 44 5.52 -7.59 -12.07
C GLU A 44 5.60 -6.28 -11.25
N PRO A 45 6.33 -6.26 -10.11
CA PRO A 45 6.49 -5.05 -9.32
C PRO A 45 7.30 -3.99 -10.06
N ILE A 46 6.89 -2.73 -9.93
CA ILE A 46 7.70 -1.60 -10.38
C ILE A 46 8.62 -1.13 -9.27
N ILE A 47 9.83 -0.70 -9.61
CA ILE A 47 10.72 -0.05 -8.65
C ILE A 47 10.33 1.42 -8.55
N SER A 48 10.19 1.90 -7.32
CA SER A 48 9.95 3.32 -7.04
C SER A 48 10.96 4.19 -7.80
N PRO A 49 10.51 5.22 -8.54
CA PRO A 49 11.38 6.16 -9.25
C PRO A 49 12.06 7.15 -8.29
N GLU A 50 11.95 6.95 -6.97
CA GLU A 50 12.66 7.75 -5.97
C GLU A 50 14.13 7.32 -5.90
N HIS A 51 15.02 8.24 -6.26
CA HIS A 51 16.46 7.96 -6.37
C HIS A 51 17.28 8.53 -5.20
N GLU A 52 16.64 9.23 -4.26
CA GLU A 52 17.34 9.79 -3.09
C GLU A 52 17.80 8.70 -2.12
N PRO A 53 19.12 8.43 -2.00
CA PRO A 53 19.65 7.45 -1.07
C PRO A 53 19.40 7.94 0.36
N GLY A 54 18.64 7.19 1.15
CA GLY A 54 18.22 7.56 2.51
C GLY A 54 16.71 7.81 2.64
N SER A 55 15.99 7.89 1.53
CA SER A 55 14.53 7.93 1.52
C SER A 55 13.92 6.58 1.92
N ALA A 56 12.81 6.59 2.67
CA ALA A 56 12.01 5.40 2.96
C ALA A 56 11.37 4.75 1.71
N TYR A 57 11.53 5.40 0.55
CA TYR A 57 10.98 4.98 -0.74
C TYR A 57 12.06 4.52 -1.74
N PHE A 58 13.33 4.57 -1.34
CA PHE A 58 14.45 4.15 -2.19
C PHE A 58 14.36 2.64 -2.45
N LEU A 59 14.29 2.26 -3.73
CA LEU A 59 14.16 0.87 -4.20
C LEU A 59 12.92 0.10 -3.70
N GLU A 60 11.87 0.81 -3.30
CA GLU A 60 10.61 0.16 -2.90
C GLU A 60 10.00 -0.59 -4.09
N LYS A 61 9.66 -1.87 -3.87
CA LYS A 61 8.95 -2.70 -4.86
C LYS A 61 7.46 -2.44 -4.73
N LEU A 62 6.90 -1.74 -5.69
CA LEU A 62 5.48 -1.41 -5.71
C LEU A 62 4.75 -2.43 -6.56
N ASP A 63 3.82 -3.16 -5.97
CA ASP A 63 3.12 -4.29 -6.60
C ASP A 63 1.58 -4.21 -6.47
N ILE A 64 1.06 -3.16 -5.85
CA ILE A 64 -0.37 -2.92 -5.73
C ILE A 64 -0.71 -1.46 -6.01
N VAL A 65 -1.86 -1.25 -6.66
CA VAL A 65 -2.47 0.07 -6.87
C VAL A 65 -3.71 0.16 -6.01
N LEU A 66 -3.74 1.14 -5.11
CA LEU A 66 -4.87 1.38 -4.24
C LEU A 66 -5.55 2.70 -4.57
N GLY A 67 -6.88 2.67 -4.52
CA GLY A 67 -7.74 3.83 -4.59
C GLY A 67 -8.09 4.33 -3.20
N VAL A 68 -7.98 5.64 -2.98
CA VAL A 68 -8.24 6.28 -1.70
C VAL A 68 -9.17 7.47 -1.92
N MET A 69 -10.20 7.59 -1.07
CA MET A 69 -11.01 8.81 -1.01
C MET A 69 -10.27 9.90 -0.25
N ALA A 70 -9.90 10.97 -0.94
CA ALA A 70 -9.30 12.15 -0.31
C ALA A 70 -10.36 12.99 0.43
N LYS A 71 -9.91 13.99 1.20
CA LYS A 71 -10.79 14.84 2.04
C LYS A 71 -11.77 15.68 1.22
N ASP A 72 -11.42 15.97 -0.02
CA ASP A 72 -12.17 16.75 -1.00
C ASP A 72 -13.07 15.85 -1.88
N GLU A 73 -13.35 14.62 -1.43
CA GLU A 73 -14.15 13.62 -2.15
C GLU A 73 -13.53 13.17 -3.50
N THR A 74 -12.27 13.56 -3.76
CA THR A 74 -11.54 13.12 -4.94
C THR A 74 -11.03 11.69 -4.77
N PHE A 75 -11.31 10.83 -5.76
CA PHE A 75 -10.74 9.48 -5.81
C PHE A 75 -9.35 9.52 -6.41
N LEU A 76 -8.34 9.19 -5.61
CA LEU A 76 -6.93 9.19 -6.02
C LEU A 76 -6.38 7.77 -6.00
N THR A 77 -5.53 7.44 -6.97
CA THR A 77 -4.86 6.14 -7.04
C THR A 77 -3.36 6.28 -6.85
N PHE A 78 -2.76 5.40 -6.05
CA PHE A 78 -1.32 5.38 -5.81
C PHE A 78 -0.77 3.96 -5.85
N TYR A 79 0.53 3.86 -6.15
CA TYR A 79 1.28 2.62 -6.11
C TYR A 79 1.87 2.42 -4.71
N TYR A 80 1.81 1.18 -4.20
CA TYR A 80 2.33 0.80 -2.90
C TYR A 80 3.03 -0.56 -2.94
N ASP A 81 3.82 -0.83 -1.89
CA ASP A 81 4.23 -2.17 -1.49
C ASP A 81 3.08 -2.84 -0.71
N SER A 82 2.51 -3.90 -1.30
CA SER A 82 1.39 -4.65 -0.72
C SER A 82 1.70 -5.30 0.63
N SER A 83 2.97 -5.56 0.95
CA SER A 83 3.36 -6.20 2.22
C SER A 83 2.99 -5.36 3.45
N ARG A 84 2.78 -4.06 3.24
CA ARG A 84 2.39 -3.08 4.26
C ARG A 84 0.89 -3.03 4.54
N PHE A 85 0.07 -3.73 3.75
CA PHE A 85 -1.39 -3.70 3.86
C PHE A 85 -1.95 -5.01 4.43
N GLU A 86 -3.10 -4.90 5.07
CA GLU A 86 -3.93 -6.01 5.52
C GLU A 86 -5.39 -5.74 5.15
N SER A 87 -6.20 -6.80 5.11
CA SER A 87 -7.64 -6.68 5.00
C SER A 87 -8.22 -5.75 6.10
N TYR A 88 -9.16 -4.87 5.74
CA TYR A 88 -9.74 -3.87 6.65
C TYR A 88 -10.54 -4.48 7.81
#